data_AF-A0A1V5NNR5-F1
#
_entry.id   AF-A0A1V5NNR5-F1
#
_cell.length_a   1.000
_cell.length_b   1.000
_cell.length_c   1.000
_cell.angle_alpha   90.00
_cell.angle_beta   90.00
_cell.angle_gamma   90.00
#
_symmetry.space_group_name_H-M   'P 1'
#
loop_
_entity.id
_entity.type
_entity.pdbx_description
1 polymer ?
#
loop_
_entity_poly.entity_id
_entity_poly.type
_entity_poly.pdbx_seq_one_letter_code
_entity_poly.pdbx_strand_id
1 'polypeptide(L)'
;MTHFVLRHIRMSMFVIALLVTLASPGFAAPGDNAFSTAFQPAAEGHNPVNAYLLMLACYYNYENRINTANFEEFKKKYTEFFKPWGMTEFDYLNVRRRSADTQVVVMSNASVAIVVFRGSEASSGASFKPVKFIYDWLLTDFNFFKHRVREWGGDVKVHRGFFNAVDVVYPELKKLCEKHIAGGAKRLWITGHSLGAGLVPIAAFRLMKDGVPVHGVTSFAGPRVGNEAFAEAFAAAFPKFQRWVNDSDIVTMVPFAWMKYRHVSKPNNLYADGTAVVGDKPFKGRAKVSAHTPGVYLQRLYGQVPPELRETVPAPPAFESGKGPEDPELEREFSKKRISIIDFGKPDIED
;
A
#
# COMPACT_ATOMS: atom_id res chain seq x y z
N MET A 1 96.57 -8.46 15.37
CA MET A 1 95.51 -7.43 15.45
C MET A 1 94.73 -7.43 14.13
N THR A 2 93.89 -8.43 13.92
CA THR A 2 92.40 -8.29 13.88
C THR A 2 91.88 -7.25 12.88
N HIS A 3 91.62 -7.69 11.66
CA HIS A 3 90.68 -7.06 10.72
C HIS A 3 89.26 -7.57 11.05
N PHE A 4 88.36 -6.67 11.42
CA PHE A 4 86.93 -6.99 11.60
C PHE A 4 86.10 -6.20 10.59
N VAL A 5 85.38 -6.96 9.76
CA VAL A 5 84.45 -6.50 8.73
C VAL A 5 83.17 -6.01 9.40
N LEU A 6 82.82 -4.71 9.28
CA LEU A 6 81.50 -4.22 9.67
C LEU A 6 80.47 -4.56 8.57
N ARG A 7 79.68 -5.62 8.79
CA ARG A 7 78.44 -5.89 8.04
C ARG A 7 77.36 -4.87 8.43
N HIS A 8 76.79 -4.21 7.43
CA HIS A 8 75.58 -3.40 7.56
C HIS A 8 74.37 -4.29 7.90
N ILE A 9 73.77 -4.08 9.07
CA ILE A 9 72.45 -4.62 9.41
C ILE A 9 71.45 -3.46 9.27
N ARG A 10 70.64 -3.49 8.20
CA ARG A 10 69.43 -2.65 8.12
C ARG A 10 68.36 -3.28 9.01
N MET A 11 68.09 -2.65 10.15
CA MET A 11 66.96 -2.97 11.00
C MET A 11 65.72 -2.25 10.43
N SER A 12 64.81 -2.99 9.81
CA SER A 12 63.50 -2.49 9.41
C SER A 12 62.61 -2.34 10.65
N MET A 13 62.32 -1.10 11.07
CA MET A 13 61.25 -0.82 12.03
C MET A 13 59.89 -1.02 11.34
N PHE A 14 59.20 -2.11 11.64
CA PHE A 14 57.77 -2.24 11.37
C PHE A 14 57.00 -1.52 12.50
N VAL A 15 56.50 -0.32 12.20
CA VAL A 15 55.50 0.35 13.05
C VAL A 15 54.15 -0.28 12.71
N ILE A 16 53.63 -1.11 13.61
CA ILE A 16 52.24 -1.59 13.54
C ILE A 16 51.35 -0.44 14.00
N ALA A 17 50.77 0.29 13.04
CA ALA A 17 49.72 1.26 13.32
C ALA A 17 48.42 0.48 13.63
N LEU A 18 48.10 0.36 14.92
CA LEU A 18 46.80 -0.14 15.37
C LEU A 18 45.75 0.94 15.09
N LEU A 19 45.09 0.87 13.93
CA LEU A 19 43.90 1.66 13.61
C LEU A 19 42.74 1.16 14.48
N VAL A 20 42.57 1.77 15.64
CA VAL A 20 41.31 1.70 16.38
C VAL A 20 40.33 2.59 15.61
N THR A 21 39.51 1.99 14.74
CA THR A 21 38.33 2.66 14.19
C THR A 21 37.35 2.87 15.34
N LEU A 22 37.41 4.04 15.98
CA LEU A 22 36.30 4.54 16.77
C LEU A 22 35.13 4.69 15.79
N ALA A 23 34.16 3.78 15.90
CA ALA A 23 32.89 3.93 15.23
C ALA A 23 32.27 5.24 15.73
N SER A 24 32.22 6.25 14.86
CA SER A 24 31.35 7.40 15.07
C SER A 24 29.95 6.87 15.36
N PRO A 25 29.21 7.41 16.35
CA PRO A 25 27.81 7.04 16.50
C PRO A 25 27.13 7.39 15.18
N GLY A 26 26.76 6.35 14.43
CA GLY A 26 26.10 6.53 13.15
C GLY A 26 24.84 7.34 13.42
N PHE A 27 24.74 8.54 12.86
CA PHE A 27 23.46 9.21 12.77
C PHE A 27 22.53 8.24 12.06
N ALA A 28 21.52 7.75 12.77
CA ALA A 28 20.53 6.84 12.20
C ALA A 28 19.97 7.49 10.93
N ALA A 29 19.90 6.74 9.84
CA ALA A 29 19.30 7.25 8.62
C ALA A 29 17.84 7.65 8.91
N PRO A 30 17.30 8.71 8.28
CA PRO A 30 15.90 9.10 8.49
C PRO A 30 14.96 7.90 8.32
N GLY A 31 14.10 7.67 9.32
CA GLY A 31 13.18 6.53 9.34
C GLY A 31 13.77 5.19 9.76
N ASP A 32 15.00 5.14 10.28
CA ASP A 32 15.55 3.92 10.85
C ASP A 32 14.63 3.38 11.95
N ASN A 33 14.30 2.08 11.87
CA ASN A 33 13.35 1.41 12.75
C ASN A 33 11.95 2.05 12.84
N ALA A 34 11.49 2.81 11.83
CA ALA A 34 10.21 3.51 11.85
C ALA A 34 9.00 2.64 12.24
N PHE A 35 8.93 1.37 11.83
CA PHE A 35 7.84 0.44 12.19
C PHE A 35 7.90 -0.04 13.65
N SER A 36 9.02 0.19 14.34
CA SER A 36 9.21 -0.11 15.76
C SER A 36 9.10 1.14 16.63
N THR A 37 9.48 2.32 16.12
CA THR A 37 9.61 3.56 16.92
C THR A 37 8.52 4.58 16.62
N ALA A 38 8.06 4.70 15.37
CA ALA A 38 7.11 5.72 14.93
C ALA A 38 5.71 5.15 14.69
N PHE A 39 5.63 3.95 14.09
CA PHE A 39 4.35 3.26 13.90
C PHE A 39 3.74 2.93 15.27
N GLN A 40 2.44 3.17 15.41
CA GLN A 40 1.70 2.92 16.64
C GLN A 40 0.77 1.72 16.46
N PRO A 41 1.16 0.50 16.88
CA PRO A 41 0.40 -0.72 16.61
C PRO A 41 -0.99 -0.72 17.25
N ALA A 42 -1.14 -0.06 18.39
CA ALA A 42 -2.37 0.05 19.15
C ALA A 42 -3.23 1.26 18.75
N ALA A 43 -2.80 2.09 17.80
CA ALA A 43 -3.58 3.26 17.40
C ALA A 43 -4.97 2.87 16.90
N GLU A 44 -5.96 3.67 17.28
CA GLU A 44 -7.33 3.56 16.79
C GLU A 44 -7.68 4.79 15.96
N GLY A 45 -8.37 4.58 14.84
CA GLY A 45 -8.83 5.66 14.00
C GLY A 45 -7.69 6.36 13.24
N HIS A 46 -7.75 7.70 13.18
CA HIS A 46 -6.82 8.49 12.39
C HIS A 46 -5.45 8.61 13.08
N ASN A 47 -4.39 8.17 12.41
CA ASN A 47 -3.01 8.43 12.77
C ASN A 47 -2.21 8.72 11.47
N PRO A 48 -1.63 9.92 11.31
CA PRO A 48 -0.97 10.31 10.07
C PRO A 48 0.33 9.53 9.80
N VAL A 49 1.08 9.16 10.85
CA VAL A 49 2.29 8.35 10.74
C VAL A 49 1.95 6.93 10.27
N ASN A 50 0.96 6.29 10.89
CA ASN A 50 0.50 4.97 10.44
C ASN A 50 -0.03 5.03 9.02
N ALA A 51 -0.84 6.03 8.67
CA ALA A 51 -1.36 6.19 7.32
C ALA A 51 -0.23 6.33 6.29
N TYR A 52 0.79 7.14 6.60
CA TYR A 52 1.96 7.29 5.74
C TYR A 52 2.74 5.98 5.57
N LEU A 53 3.11 5.31 6.67
CA LEU A 53 3.91 4.08 6.63
C LEU A 53 3.15 2.91 5.96
N LEU A 54 1.83 2.82 6.12
CA LEU A 54 1.00 1.84 5.42
C LEU A 54 0.92 2.15 3.92
N MET A 55 0.84 3.43 3.53
CA MET A 55 0.88 3.80 2.11
C MET A 55 2.28 3.56 1.52
N LEU A 56 3.35 3.75 2.28
CA LEU A 56 4.72 3.44 1.89
C LEU A 56 4.85 1.94 1.58
N ALA A 57 4.30 1.08 2.43
CA ALA A 57 4.19 -0.35 2.19
C ALA A 57 3.41 -0.67 0.90
N CYS A 58 2.28 0.00 0.67
CA CYS A 58 1.54 -0.16 -0.59
C CYS A 58 2.34 0.31 -1.81
N TYR A 59 3.08 1.40 -1.71
CA TYR A 59 3.87 1.98 -2.81
C TYR A 59 4.96 1.01 -3.29
N TYR A 60 5.70 0.40 -2.37
CA TYR A 60 6.77 -0.54 -2.71
C TYR A 60 6.27 -1.94 -3.10
N ASN A 61 4.98 -2.24 -2.89
CA ASN A 61 4.40 -3.53 -3.25
C ASN A 61 4.15 -3.71 -4.77
N TYR A 62 4.50 -2.71 -5.59
CA TYR A 62 4.42 -2.80 -7.05
C TYR A 62 5.78 -3.18 -7.65
N GLU A 63 5.86 -4.26 -8.45
CA GLU A 63 7.10 -4.78 -9.04
C GLU A 63 7.81 -3.72 -9.93
N ASN A 64 7.02 -2.96 -10.69
CA ASN A 64 7.47 -1.92 -11.60
C ASN A 64 8.09 -0.72 -10.87
N ARG A 65 7.64 -0.43 -9.64
CA ARG A 65 8.16 0.70 -8.84
C ARG A 65 9.47 0.40 -8.16
N ILE A 66 9.80 -0.88 -7.99
CA ILE A 66 11.10 -1.31 -7.47
C ILE A 66 11.99 -1.93 -8.55
N ASN A 67 11.58 -1.76 -9.81
CA ASN A 67 12.29 -2.17 -11.01
C ASN A 67 12.79 -3.62 -10.91
N THR A 68 11.88 -4.55 -10.65
CA THR A 68 12.20 -5.99 -10.51
C THR A 68 11.79 -6.75 -11.75
N ALA A 69 12.66 -7.64 -12.21
CA ALA A 69 12.42 -8.45 -13.40
C ALA A 69 11.44 -9.60 -13.12
N ASN A 70 11.35 -10.07 -11.88
CA ASN A 70 10.49 -11.18 -11.48
C ASN A 70 10.14 -11.13 -9.99
N PHE A 71 9.24 -12.03 -9.59
CA PHE A 71 8.74 -12.09 -8.22
C PHE A 71 9.79 -12.45 -7.16
N GLU A 72 10.83 -13.21 -7.49
CA GLU A 72 11.92 -13.53 -6.54
C GLU A 72 12.77 -12.28 -6.24
N GLU A 73 13.08 -11.50 -7.28
CA GLU A 73 13.77 -10.22 -7.12
C GLU A 73 12.89 -9.21 -6.33
N PHE A 74 11.59 -9.21 -6.58
CA PHE A 74 10.62 -8.45 -5.79
C PHE A 74 10.71 -8.77 -4.30
N LYS A 75 10.63 -10.05 -3.91
CA LYS A 75 10.72 -10.47 -2.51
C LYS A 75 12.02 -10.00 -1.86
N LYS A 76 13.14 -10.12 -2.58
CA LYS A 76 14.45 -9.68 -2.10
C LYS A 76 14.46 -8.17 -1.85
N LYS A 77 14.12 -7.35 -2.85
CA LYS A 77 14.15 -5.89 -2.73
C LYS A 77 13.15 -5.37 -1.71
N TYR A 78 11.93 -5.91 -1.68
CA TYR A 78 10.93 -5.53 -0.68
C TYR A 78 11.46 -5.80 0.74
N THR A 79 12.05 -6.98 0.96
CA THR A 79 12.68 -7.30 2.25
C THR A 79 13.82 -6.33 2.61
N GLU A 80 14.67 -5.97 1.63
CA GLU A 80 15.79 -5.04 1.82
C GLU A 80 15.33 -3.62 2.19
N PHE A 81 14.20 -3.15 1.66
CA PHE A 81 13.63 -1.84 2.03
C PHE A 81 13.10 -1.82 3.46
N PHE A 82 12.35 -2.85 3.88
CA PHE A 82 11.61 -2.81 5.14
C PHE A 82 12.41 -3.30 6.35
N LYS A 83 13.53 -4.02 6.14
CA LYS A 83 14.42 -4.46 7.23
C LYS A 83 15.03 -3.28 8.02
N PRO A 84 15.68 -2.28 7.40
CA PRO A 84 16.18 -1.10 8.11
C PRO A 84 15.07 -0.32 8.82
N TRP A 85 13.84 -0.35 8.30
CA TRP A 85 12.70 0.30 8.93
C TRP A 85 12.05 -0.51 10.06
N GLY A 86 12.65 -1.62 10.48
CA GLY A 86 12.29 -2.34 11.71
C GLY A 86 11.40 -3.57 11.50
N MET A 87 11.16 -4.03 10.27
CA MET A 87 10.44 -5.28 9.99
C MET A 87 11.40 -6.47 9.94
N THR A 88 11.04 -7.60 10.56
CA THR A 88 11.97 -8.71 10.79
C THR A 88 11.57 -10.02 10.10
N GLU A 89 10.26 -10.27 9.96
CA GLU A 89 9.72 -11.48 9.33
C GLU A 89 8.89 -11.11 8.10
N PHE A 90 8.96 -11.94 7.05
CA PHE A 90 8.30 -11.70 5.77
C PHE A 90 7.84 -13.01 5.14
N ASP A 91 6.59 -13.03 4.69
CA ASP A 91 6.01 -14.08 3.86
C ASP A 91 5.26 -13.43 2.68
N TYR A 92 5.18 -14.16 1.57
CA TYR A 92 4.72 -13.62 0.30
C TYR A 92 3.76 -14.58 -0.39
N LEU A 93 2.65 -14.05 -0.90
CA LEU A 93 1.69 -14.78 -1.73
C LEU A 93 1.63 -14.12 -3.09
N ASN A 94 1.68 -14.94 -4.15
CA ASN A 94 1.47 -14.50 -5.53
C ASN A 94 0.74 -15.60 -6.28
N VAL A 95 -0.55 -15.41 -6.47
CA VAL A 95 -1.42 -16.35 -7.17
C VAL A 95 -1.88 -15.69 -8.46
N ARG A 96 -1.36 -16.18 -9.58
CA ARG A 96 -1.73 -15.76 -10.94
C ARG A 96 -2.57 -16.86 -11.59
N ARG A 97 -3.88 -16.65 -11.66
CA ARG A 97 -4.86 -17.50 -12.36
C ARG A 97 -5.58 -16.67 -13.42
N ARG A 98 -6.15 -17.33 -14.42
CA ARG A 98 -6.97 -16.67 -15.46
C ARG A 98 -8.09 -15.79 -14.88
N SER A 99 -8.60 -16.15 -13.70
CA SER A 99 -9.71 -15.47 -13.02
C SER A 99 -9.28 -14.53 -11.88
N ALA A 100 -8.00 -14.53 -11.47
CA ALA A 100 -7.50 -13.73 -10.36
C ALA A 100 -5.97 -13.59 -10.41
N ASP A 101 -5.46 -12.36 -10.35
CA ASP A 101 -4.06 -12.05 -10.06
C ASP A 101 -4.00 -11.35 -8.70
N THR A 102 -3.43 -12.02 -7.70
CA THR A 102 -3.39 -11.51 -6.33
C THR A 102 -2.01 -11.71 -5.72
N GLN A 103 -1.39 -10.58 -5.37
CA GLN A 103 -0.14 -10.52 -4.64
C GLN A 103 -0.37 -9.92 -3.25
N VAL A 104 0.20 -10.56 -2.24
CA VAL A 104 0.12 -10.15 -0.84
C VAL A 104 1.49 -10.26 -0.20
N VAL A 105 1.88 -9.24 0.55
CA VAL A 105 3.00 -9.31 1.49
C VAL A 105 2.44 -9.41 2.90
N VAL A 106 2.93 -10.34 3.69
CA VAL A 106 2.71 -10.38 5.14
C VAL A 106 4.06 -10.14 5.81
N MET A 107 4.17 -9.11 6.64
CA MET A 107 5.41 -8.77 7.31
C MET A 107 5.15 -8.47 8.79
N SER A 108 6.09 -8.79 9.68
CA SER A 108 5.94 -8.47 11.10
C SER A 108 7.24 -8.10 11.81
N ASN A 109 7.12 -7.42 12.94
CA ASN A 109 8.15 -7.24 13.95
C ASN A 109 7.62 -7.69 15.33
N ALA A 110 8.29 -7.31 16.42
CA ALA A 110 7.90 -7.68 17.79
C ALA A 110 6.51 -7.16 18.23
N SER A 111 5.95 -6.15 17.58
CA SER A 111 4.74 -5.44 18.02
C SER A 111 3.61 -5.38 16.98
N VAL A 112 3.90 -5.54 15.69
CA VAL A 112 2.93 -5.42 14.60
C VAL A 112 3.12 -6.51 13.55
N ALA A 113 2.00 -6.98 13.00
CA ALA A 113 1.96 -7.74 11.75
C ALA A 113 1.14 -6.94 10.72
N ILE A 114 1.60 -6.85 9.48
CA ILE A 114 0.99 -6.04 8.42
C ILE A 114 0.78 -6.91 7.18
N VAL A 115 -0.47 -6.97 6.71
CA VAL A 115 -0.86 -7.56 5.43
C VAL A 115 -1.01 -6.44 4.41
N VAL A 116 -0.32 -6.55 3.28
CA VAL A 116 -0.31 -5.55 2.21
C VAL A 116 -0.77 -6.18 0.91
N PHE A 117 -1.97 -5.83 0.45
CA PHE A 117 -2.47 -6.22 -0.86
C PHE A 117 -1.94 -5.30 -1.97
N ARG A 118 -1.41 -5.88 -3.05
CA ARG A 118 -1.00 -5.12 -4.24
C ARG A 118 -2.24 -4.64 -5.00
N GLY A 119 -2.15 -3.46 -5.60
CA GLY A 119 -3.12 -3.05 -6.63
C GLY A 119 -2.87 -3.73 -7.98
N SER A 120 -3.62 -3.29 -9.00
CA SER A 120 -3.43 -3.79 -10.36
C SER A 120 -2.13 -3.23 -10.95
N GLU A 121 -1.37 -4.06 -11.65
CA GLU A 121 -0.11 -3.72 -12.30
C GLU A 121 -0.12 -4.24 -13.74
N ALA A 122 0.44 -3.47 -14.68
CA ALA A 122 0.63 -3.94 -16.05
C ALA A 122 1.99 -4.66 -16.16
N SER A 123 2.02 -5.82 -16.83
CA SER A 123 3.25 -6.59 -17.06
C SER A 123 4.35 -5.74 -17.69
N SER A 124 5.55 -5.85 -17.13
CA SER A 124 6.80 -5.23 -17.54
C SER A 124 7.14 -5.58 -19.01
N GLY A 125 7.16 -4.59 -19.91
CA GLY A 125 7.58 -4.79 -21.29
C GLY A 125 7.21 -3.71 -22.32
N ALA A 126 6.24 -2.84 -22.03
CA ALA A 126 5.90 -1.71 -22.89
C ALA A 126 5.79 -0.43 -22.06
N SER A 127 6.07 0.73 -22.67
CA SER A 127 5.91 2.05 -22.05
C SER A 127 4.62 2.12 -21.24
N PHE A 128 4.73 2.11 -19.91
CA PHE A 128 3.60 2.05 -19.00
C PHE A 128 2.76 3.30 -19.22
N LYS A 129 1.53 3.13 -19.73
CA LYS A 129 0.53 4.19 -19.83
C LYS A 129 -0.49 4.00 -18.71
N PRO A 130 -0.23 4.49 -17.48
CA PRO A 130 -1.12 4.31 -16.32
C PRO A 130 -2.56 4.72 -16.63
N VAL A 131 -2.69 5.74 -17.49
CA VAL A 131 -3.97 6.23 -18.02
C VAL A 131 -4.73 5.12 -18.75
N LYS A 132 -4.11 4.52 -19.76
CA LYS A 132 -4.72 3.47 -20.58
C LYS A 132 -5.02 2.25 -19.72
N PHE A 133 -4.14 1.90 -18.79
CA PHE A 133 -4.36 0.77 -17.89
C PHE A 133 -5.56 0.95 -16.96
N ILE A 134 -5.69 2.12 -16.31
CA ILE A 134 -6.86 2.40 -15.48
C ILE A 134 -8.11 2.45 -16.35
N TYR A 135 -8.03 2.96 -17.58
CA TYR A 135 -9.15 2.89 -18.53
C TYR A 135 -9.51 1.48 -18.94
N ASP A 136 -8.54 0.64 -19.32
CA ASP A 136 -8.80 -0.74 -19.70
C ASP A 136 -9.35 -1.52 -18.50
N TRP A 137 -8.85 -1.30 -17.29
CA TRP A 137 -9.42 -1.88 -16.06
C TRP A 137 -10.86 -1.37 -15.82
N LEU A 138 -11.09 -0.06 -15.96
CA LEU A 138 -12.42 0.53 -15.82
C LEU A 138 -13.36 0.15 -16.98
N LEU A 139 -12.91 -0.23 -18.16
CA LEU A 139 -13.81 -0.48 -19.32
C LEU A 139 -13.97 -1.96 -19.61
N THR A 140 -12.93 -2.76 -19.38
CA THR A 140 -12.87 -4.18 -19.76
C THR A 140 -13.22 -5.11 -18.58
N ASP A 141 -12.98 -4.69 -17.33
CA ASP A 141 -13.27 -5.50 -16.12
C ASP A 141 -14.64 -5.18 -15.48
N PHE A 142 -15.46 -4.34 -16.11
CA PHE A 142 -16.78 -3.88 -15.62
C PHE A 142 -17.91 -4.90 -15.67
N ASN A 143 -17.59 -6.16 -15.46
CA ASN A 143 -18.56 -7.13 -14.96
C ASN A 143 -18.71 -6.94 -13.44
N PHE A 144 -19.40 -5.86 -13.05
CA PHE A 144 -19.78 -5.47 -11.69
C PHE A 144 -20.84 -6.40 -11.06
N PHE A 145 -20.62 -7.70 -11.22
CA PHE A 145 -21.45 -8.70 -10.60
C PHE A 145 -21.19 -8.73 -9.11
N LYS A 146 -22.30 -8.87 -8.38
CA LYS A 146 -22.26 -9.08 -6.95
C LYS A 146 -22.30 -10.57 -6.66
N HIS A 147 -21.43 -11.02 -5.77
CA HIS A 147 -21.48 -12.33 -5.14
C HIS A 147 -22.20 -12.22 -3.80
N ARG A 148 -23.19 -13.08 -3.55
CA ARG A 148 -23.93 -13.12 -2.28
C ARG A 148 -23.17 -14.02 -1.30
N VAL A 149 -22.88 -13.52 -0.11
CA VAL A 149 -22.11 -14.21 0.93
C VAL A 149 -23.03 -14.40 2.15
N ARG A 150 -23.74 -15.53 2.20
CA ARG A 150 -24.85 -15.74 3.15
C ARG A 150 -24.36 -15.83 4.59
N GLU A 151 -23.16 -16.38 4.78
CA GLU A 151 -22.47 -16.50 6.07
C GLU A 151 -22.15 -15.15 6.71
N TRP A 152 -22.17 -14.06 5.94
CA TRP A 152 -21.95 -12.70 6.44
C TRP A 152 -23.25 -11.94 6.72
N GLY A 153 -24.39 -12.48 6.29
CA GLY A 153 -25.73 -11.92 6.44
C GLY A 153 -26.61 -12.23 5.23
N GLY A 154 -27.92 -12.37 5.44
CA GLY A 154 -28.85 -12.86 4.40
C GLY A 154 -28.83 -12.06 3.08
N ASP A 155 -28.60 -10.74 3.17
CA ASP A 155 -28.52 -9.84 2.03
C ASP A 155 -27.13 -9.30 1.72
N VAL A 156 -26.09 -9.79 2.39
CA VAL A 156 -24.72 -9.34 2.13
C VAL A 156 -24.27 -9.75 0.74
N LYS A 157 -23.83 -8.75 -0.02
CA LYS A 157 -23.34 -8.90 -1.39
C LYS A 157 -22.07 -8.07 -1.59
N VAL A 158 -21.03 -8.68 -2.13
CA VAL A 158 -19.73 -8.05 -2.42
C VAL A 158 -19.38 -8.16 -3.90
N HIS A 159 -18.44 -7.36 -4.37
CA HIS A 159 -17.93 -7.45 -5.74
C HIS A 159 -17.34 -8.83 -6.01
N ARG A 160 -17.87 -9.55 -7.02
CA ARG A 160 -17.47 -10.94 -7.31
C ARG A 160 -15.98 -11.06 -7.60
N GLY A 161 -15.41 -10.13 -8.37
CA GLY A 161 -13.97 -10.13 -8.68
C GLY A 161 -13.10 -9.95 -7.43
N PHE A 162 -13.51 -9.07 -6.50
CA PHE A 162 -12.74 -8.84 -5.28
C PHE A 162 -12.86 -10.03 -4.33
N PHE A 163 -14.05 -10.63 -4.23
CA PHE A 163 -14.26 -11.84 -3.45
C PHE A 163 -13.40 -12.99 -3.97
N ASN A 164 -13.42 -13.25 -5.29
CA ASN A 164 -12.63 -14.31 -5.91
C ASN A 164 -11.12 -14.08 -5.73
N ALA A 165 -10.66 -12.84 -5.87
CA ALA A 165 -9.25 -12.49 -5.67
C ALA A 165 -8.78 -12.77 -4.23
N VAL A 166 -9.60 -12.45 -3.22
CA VAL A 166 -9.30 -12.85 -1.83
C VAL A 166 -9.40 -14.37 -1.67
N ASP A 167 -10.44 -15.00 -2.22
CA ASP A 167 -10.73 -16.42 -2.02
C ASP A 167 -9.58 -17.34 -2.47
N VAL A 168 -8.94 -17.03 -3.61
CA VAL A 168 -7.84 -17.85 -4.12
C VAL A 168 -6.58 -17.83 -3.25
N VAL A 169 -6.37 -16.78 -2.45
CA VAL A 169 -5.23 -16.67 -1.51
C VAL A 169 -5.62 -16.94 -0.07
N TYR A 170 -6.92 -16.96 0.25
CA TYR A 170 -7.41 -16.89 1.62
C TYR A 170 -6.93 -18.03 2.54
N PRO A 171 -6.93 -19.32 2.12
CA PRO A 171 -6.49 -20.40 3.00
C PRO A 171 -5.05 -20.22 3.50
N GLU A 172 -4.16 -19.73 2.64
CA GLU A 172 -2.76 -19.49 3.00
C GLU A 172 -2.60 -18.15 3.73
N LEU A 173 -3.31 -17.11 3.30
CA LEU A 173 -3.32 -15.81 3.99
C LEU A 173 -3.71 -15.97 5.46
N LYS A 174 -4.75 -16.76 5.76
CA LYS A 174 -5.20 -17.00 7.13
C LYS A 174 -4.09 -17.61 7.98
N LYS A 175 -3.45 -18.68 7.49
CA LYS A 175 -2.32 -19.34 8.19
C LYS A 175 -1.16 -18.38 8.42
N LEU A 176 -0.82 -17.57 7.43
CA LEU A 176 0.23 -16.56 7.56
C LEU A 176 -0.14 -15.51 8.61
N CYS A 177 -1.38 -15.03 8.64
CA CYS A 177 -1.83 -14.10 9.67
C CYS A 177 -1.69 -14.72 11.07
N GLU A 178 -2.17 -15.95 11.26
CA GLU A 178 -2.05 -16.68 12.53
C GLU A 178 -0.59 -16.92 12.94
N LYS A 179 0.27 -17.32 12.00
CA LYS A 179 1.72 -17.46 12.20
C LYS A 179 2.33 -16.13 12.66
N HIS A 180 2.07 -15.06 11.93
CA HIS A 180 2.71 -13.77 12.18
C HIS A 180 2.28 -13.16 13.50
N ILE A 181 1.04 -13.37 13.97
CA ILE A 181 0.55 -12.87 15.27
C ILE A 181 0.75 -13.85 16.43
N ALA A 182 1.30 -15.05 16.17
CA ALA A 182 1.57 -16.03 17.20
C ALA A 182 2.47 -15.43 18.30
N GLY A 183 2.22 -15.83 19.55
CA GLY A 183 2.87 -15.24 20.73
C GLY A 183 2.12 -14.03 21.31
N GLY A 184 1.00 -13.58 20.72
CA GLY A 184 -0.02 -12.73 21.36
C GLY A 184 0.33 -11.26 21.56
N ALA A 185 1.56 -10.84 21.27
CA ALA A 185 2.01 -9.46 21.48
C ALA A 185 1.76 -8.52 20.28
N LYS A 186 1.44 -9.08 19.10
CA LYS A 186 1.42 -8.31 17.85
C LYS A 186 0.00 -7.90 17.45
N ARG A 187 -0.15 -6.67 16.96
CA ARG A 187 -1.41 -6.16 16.37
C ARG A 187 -1.42 -6.40 14.86
N LEU A 188 -2.47 -7.05 14.35
CA LEU A 188 -2.64 -7.29 12.91
C LEU A 188 -3.24 -6.06 12.22
N TRP A 189 -2.54 -5.55 11.22
CA TRP A 189 -2.97 -4.47 10.35
C TRP A 189 -3.14 -4.98 8.92
N ILE A 190 -4.15 -4.49 8.21
CA ILE A 190 -4.42 -4.85 6.82
C ILE A 190 -4.51 -3.57 5.99
N THR A 191 -3.78 -3.53 4.89
CA THR A 191 -3.72 -2.39 3.98
C THR A 191 -3.65 -2.78 2.50
N GLY A 192 -3.94 -1.81 1.64
CA GLY A 192 -3.91 -1.95 0.20
C GLY A 192 -4.19 -0.62 -0.51
N HIS A 193 -3.76 -0.54 -1.77
CA HIS A 193 -4.01 0.59 -2.66
C HIS A 193 -4.75 0.12 -3.92
N SER A 194 -5.62 0.97 -4.50
CA SER A 194 -6.32 0.67 -5.77
C SER A 194 -7.15 -0.63 -5.69
N LEU A 195 -6.94 -1.59 -6.60
CA LEU A 195 -7.54 -2.92 -6.51
C LEU A 195 -7.30 -3.57 -5.14
N GLY A 196 -6.09 -3.46 -4.59
CA GLY A 196 -5.74 -4.01 -3.29
C GLY A 196 -6.59 -3.40 -2.17
N ALA A 197 -6.94 -2.11 -2.26
CA ALA A 197 -7.86 -1.47 -1.33
C ALA A 197 -9.30 -2.02 -1.41
N GLY A 198 -9.70 -2.54 -2.57
CA GLY A 198 -10.98 -3.27 -2.72
C GLY A 198 -10.98 -4.65 -2.05
N LEU A 199 -9.81 -5.28 -1.93
CA LEU A 199 -9.64 -6.60 -1.29
C LEU A 199 -9.63 -6.49 0.24
N VAL A 200 -9.10 -5.38 0.78
CA VAL A 200 -8.92 -5.15 2.22
C VAL A 200 -10.20 -5.38 3.05
N PRO A 201 -11.38 -4.80 2.73
CA PRO A 201 -12.58 -5.02 3.53
C PRO A 201 -13.06 -6.47 3.51
N ILE A 202 -12.91 -7.17 2.37
CA ILE A 202 -13.31 -8.57 2.22
C ILE A 202 -12.39 -9.46 3.07
N ALA A 203 -11.08 -9.27 2.97
CA ALA A 203 -10.10 -10.05 3.73
C ALA A 203 -10.23 -9.82 5.23
N ALA A 204 -10.33 -8.56 5.68
CA ALA A 204 -10.47 -8.22 7.09
C ALA A 204 -11.75 -8.80 7.70
N PHE A 205 -12.87 -8.70 6.99
CA PHE A 205 -14.14 -9.24 7.46
C PHE A 205 -14.13 -10.77 7.55
N ARG A 206 -13.53 -11.45 6.56
CA ARG A 206 -13.40 -12.92 6.56
C ARG A 206 -12.49 -13.40 7.69
N LEU A 207 -11.33 -12.76 7.88
CA LEU A 207 -10.41 -13.08 8.98
C LEU A 207 -11.07 -12.94 10.35
N MET A 208 -11.82 -11.85 10.58
CA MET A 208 -12.57 -11.64 11.82
C MET A 208 -13.63 -12.74 12.03
N LYS A 209 -14.38 -13.10 10.99
CA LYS A 209 -15.37 -14.18 11.05
C LYS A 209 -14.76 -15.54 11.37
N ASP A 210 -13.52 -15.76 10.94
CA ASP A 210 -12.76 -16.98 11.23
C ASP A 210 -11.97 -16.91 12.56
N GLY A 211 -12.19 -15.89 13.38
CA GLY A 211 -11.60 -15.75 14.71
C GLY A 211 -10.18 -15.16 14.74
N VAL A 212 -9.66 -14.67 13.61
CA VAL A 212 -8.36 -14.00 13.57
C VAL A 212 -8.53 -12.52 13.96
N PRO A 213 -7.89 -12.05 15.05
CA PRO A 213 -8.07 -10.69 15.52
C PRO A 213 -7.38 -9.69 14.59
N VAL A 214 -8.18 -8.88 13.89
CA VAL A 214 -7.71 -7.76 13.06
C VAL A 214 -7.83 -6.47 13.86
N HIS A 215 -6.71 -5.80 14.14
CA HIS A 215 -6.67 -4.55 14.92
C HIS A 215 -6.94 -3.33 14.06
N GLY A 216 -6.15 -3.15 13.00
CA GLY A 216 -6.19 -1.96 12.16
C GLY A 216 -6.49 -2.28 10.72
N VAL A 217 -7.39 -1.51 10.11
CA VAL A 217 -7.71 -1.65 8.69
C VAL A 217 -7.62 -0.27 8.07
N THR A 218 -6.79 -0.13 7.04
CA THR A 218 -6.62 1.12 6.30
C THR A 218 -6.59 0.83 4.81
N SER A 219 -7.14 1.70 3.99
CA SER A 219 -7.09 1.53 2.53
C SER A 219 -6.88 2.86 1.85
N PHE A 220 -6.25 2.82 0.69
CA PHE A 220 -5.92 3.99 -0.12
C PHE A 220 -6.52 3.84 -1.51
N ALA A 221 -7.18 4.88 -2.02
CA ALA A 221 -7.71 4.87 -3.39
C ALA A 221 -8.71 3.72 -3.65
N GLY A 222 -9.46 3.31 -2.62
CA GLY A 222 -10.33 2.12 -2.68
C GLY A 222 -11.63 2.34 -3.48
N PRO A 223 -12.02 1.38 -4.35
CA PRO A 223 -13.34 1.38 -4.99
C PRO A 223 -14.45 1.00 -3.99
N ARG A 224 -15.72 1.10 -4.40
CA ARG A 224 -16.84 0.54 -3.63
C ARG A 224 -16.79 -1.00 -3.66
N VAL A 225 -17.02 -1.64 -2.52
CA VAL A 225 -16.73 -3.08 -2.36
C VAL A 225 -17.98 -3.96 -2.35
N GLY A 226 -19.10 -3.47 -1.82
CA GLY A 226 -20.32 -4.28 -1.70
C GLY A 226 -21.58 -3.44 -1.68
N ASN A 227 -22.70 -4.08 -1.36
CA ASN A 227 -23.97 -3.40 -1.14
C ASN A 227 -24.06 -2.75 0.24
N GLU A 228 -25.21 -2.13 0.50
CA GLU A 228 -25.52 -1.48 1.79
C GLU A 228 -25.42 -2.43 2.98
N ALA A 229 -26.02 -3.63 2.88
CA ALA A 229 -25.92 -4.65 3.94
C ALA A 229 -24.46 -5.01 4.27
N PHE A 230 -23.59 -5.15 3.26
CA PHE A 230 -22.16 -5.37 3.52
C PHE A 230 -21.50 -4.15 4.18
N ALA A 231 -21.80 -2.93 3.70
CA ALA A 231 -21.22 -1.71 4.23
C ALA A 231 -21.59 -1.49 5.71
N GLU A 232 -22.85 -1.74 6.08
CA GLU A 232 -23.32 -1.66 7.47
C GLU A 232 -22.67 -2.73 8.34
N ALA A 233 -22.68 -4.00 7.90
CA ALA A 233 -22.04 -5.09 8.64
C ALA A 233 -20.54 -4.85 8.86
N PHE A 234 -19.85 -4.35 7.83
CA PHE A 234 -18.43 -4.01 7.92
C PHE A 234 -18.19 -2.83 8.86
N ALA A 235 -18.95 -1.74 8.73
CA ALA A 235 -18.80 -0.56 9.58
C ALA A 235 -19.07 -0.87 11.07
N ALA A 236 -20.00 -1.79 11.36
CA ALA A 236 -20.24 -2.27 12.71
C ALA A 236 -19.06 -3.08 13.27
N ALA A 237 -18.42 -3.91 12.45
CA ALA A 237 -17.26 -4.70 12.85
C ALA A 237 -15.95 -3.87 12.95
N PHE A 238 -15.81 -2.86 12.08
CA PHE A 238 -14.60 -2.03 11.96
C PHE A 238 -14.93 -0.53 11.98
N PRO A 239 -15.47 0.00 13.09
CA PRO A 239 -15.90 1.41 13.16
C PRO A 239 -14.76 2.41 13.03
N LYS A 240 -13.51 1.96 13.20
CA LYS A 240 -12.28 2.75 13.09
C LYS A 240 -11.56 2.60 11.75
N PHE A 241 -12.15 1.88 10.78
CA PHE A 241 -11.56 1.70 9.45
C PHE A 241 -11.24 3.05 8.78
N GLN A 242 -9.99 3.20 8.32
CA GLN A 242 -9.52 4.42 7.66
C GLN A 242 -9.53 4.26 6.13
N ARG A 243 -10.25 5.13 5.42
CA ARG A 243 -10.30 5.11 3.95
C ARG A 243 -9.77 6.42 3.40
N TRP A 244 -8.53 6.42 2.92
CA TRP A 244 -7.88 7.61 2.37
C TRP A 244 -8.17 7.76 0.89
N VAL A 245 -8.56 8.97 0.49
CA VAL A 245 -8.88 9.31 -0.89
C VAL A 245 -8.22 10.61 -1.27
N ASN A 246 -7.53 10.59 -2.39
CA ASN A 246 -7.05 11.77 -3.06
C ASN A 246 -8.24 12.44 -3.75
N ASP A 247 -8.45 13.72 -3.52
CA ASP A 247 -9.57 14.44 -4.13
C ASP A 247 -9.56 14.25 -5.64
N SER A 248 -10.76 14.16 -6.25
CA SER A 248 -10.95 13.81 -7.66
C SER A 248 -10.52 12.41 -8.13
N ASP A 249 -10.03 11.50 -7.28
CA ASP A 249 -9.68 10.13 -7.73
C ASP A 249 -10.89 9.35 -8.29
N ILE A 250 -10.84 9.03 -9.59
CA ILE A 250 -11.90 8.34 -10.33
C ILE A 250 -12.20 6.93 -9.80
N VAL A 251 -11.19 6.19 -9.34
CA VAL A 251 -11.36 4.78 -8.93
C VAL A 251 -12.25 4.69 -7.69
N THR A 252 -12.20 5.70 -6.85
CA THR A 252 -13.01 5.80 -5.63
C THR A 252 -14.48 6.09 -5.94
N MET A 253 -14.80 6.42 -7.20
CA MET A 253 -16.14 6.69 -7.68
C MET A 253 -16.78 5.47 -8.36
N VAL A 254 -16.07 4.35 -8.46
CA VAL A 254 -16.57 3.10 -9.06
C VAL A 254 -16.51 1.93 -8.07
N PRO A 255 -17.29 0.85 -8.29
CA PRO A 255 -18.51 0.79 -9.08
C PRO A 255 -19.53 1.86 -8.64
N PHE A 256 -20.38 2.35 -9.55
CA PHE A 256 -21.32 3.46 -9.28
C PHE A 256 -22.39 3.14 -8.23
N ALA A 257 -22.82 4.19 -7.52
CA ALA A 257 -23.82 4.07 -6.47
C ALA A 257 -25.21 3.64 -6.97
N TRP A 258 -25.57 3.98 -8.21
CA TRP A 258 -26.83 3.58 -8.84
C TRP A 258 -26.89 2.05 -9.09
N MET A 259 -25.75 1.39 -9.23
CA MET A 259 -25.64 -0.07 -9.23
C MET A 259 -25.74 -0.68 -7.82
N LYS A 260 -26.18 0.09 -6.81
CA LYS A 260 -26.31 -0.35 -5.40
C LYS A 260 -24.99 -0.82 -4.77
N TYR A 261 -23.85 -0.27 -5.22
CA TYR A 261 -22.60 -0.38 -4.49
C TYR A 261 -22.47 0.77 -3.48
N ARG A 262 -21.82 0.50 -2.35
CA ARG A 262 -21.59 1.44 -1.24
C ARG A 262 -20.13 1.36 -0.78
N HIS A 263 -19.63 2.50 -0.31
CA HIS A 263 -18.40 2.55 0.47
C HIS A 263 -18.68 2.05 1.88
N VAL A 264 -17.72 1.38 2.49
CA VAL A 264 -17.85 0.82 3.85
C VAL A 264 -17.51 1.82 4.96
N SER A 265 -16.97 3.00 4.59
CA SER A 265 -16.75 4.13 5.49
C SER A 265 -16.71 5.45 4.73
N LYS A 266 -16.78 6.56 5.47
CA LYS A 266 -16.57 7.92 4.92
C LYS A 266 -15.10 8.14 4.53
N PRO A 267 -14.82 9.00 3.53
CA PRO A 267 -13.46 9.35 3.18
C PRO A 267 -12.70 10.17 4.21
N ASN A 268 -11.41 9.90 4.30
CA ASN A 268 -10.41 10.90 4.66
C ASN A 268 -9.87 11.49 3.35
N ASN A 269 -10.33 12.68 2.98
CA ASN A 269 -9.95 13.32 1.72
C ASN A 269 -8.61 14.06 1.87
N LEU A 270 -7.74 13.90 0.87
CA LEU A 270 -6.50 14.64 0.69
C LEU A 270 -6.70 15.61 -0.47
N TYR A 271 -6.59 16.91 -0.21
CA TYR A 271 -6.82 17.97 -1.19
C TYR A 271 -5.53 18.49 -1.83
N ALA A 272 -5.68 19.11 -3.00
CA ALA A 272 -4.54 19.63 -3.77
C ALA A 272 -3.76 20.74 -3.06
N ASP A 273 -4.43 21.51 -2.20
CA ASP A 273 -3.81 22.53 -1.36
C ASP A 273 -3.00 21.96 -0.17
N GLY A 274 -2.95 20.62 -0.05
CA GLY A 274 -2.25 19.92 1.03
C GLY A 274 -3.11 19.65 2.26
N THR A 275 -4.37 20.08 2.27
CA THR A 275 -5.27 19.85 3.41
C THR A 275 -5.76 18.40 3.45
N ALA A 276 -5.89 17.84 4.65
CA ALA A 276 -6.58 16.57 4.87
C ALA A 276 -7.83 16.77 5.73
N VAL A 277 -8.97 16.19 5.31
CA VAL A 277 -10.23 16.22 6.08
C VAL A 277 -10.66 14.79 6.38
N VAL A 278 -10.72 14.44 7.67
CA VAL A 278 -11.06 13.10 8.17
C VAL A 278 -12.58 12.91 8.25
N GLY A 279 -13.09 11.76 7.79
CA GLY A 279 -14.52 11.44 7.86
C GLY A 279 -15.42 12.39 7.04
N ASP A 280 -14.88 12.92 5.95
CA ASP A 280 -15.47 13.94 5.09
C ASP A 280 -16.59 13.39 4.17
N LYS A 281 -17.18 14.28 3.38
CA LYS A 281 -18.15 13.96 2.33
C LYS A 281 -17.45 13.43 1.08
N PRO A 282 -18.12 12.59 0.28
CA PRO A 282 -17.61 12.23 -1.04
C PRO A 282 -17.34 13.46 -1.90
N PHE A 283 -16.20 13.46 -2.60
CA PHE A 283 -15.83 14.53 -3.51
C PHE A 283 -16.92 14.79 -4.56
N LYS A 284 -17.20 16.06 -4.82
CA LYS A 284 -18.13 16.52 -5.87
C LYS A 284 -17.34 17.37 -6.86
N GLY A 285 -17.14 16.85 -8.07
CA GLY A 285 -16.39 17.55 -9.11
C GLY A 285 -15.96 16.60 -10.22
N ARG A 286 -15.12 17.10 -11.15
CA ARG A 286 -14.54 16.27 -12.21
C ARG A 286 -13.50 15.32 -11.64
N ALA A 287 -13.53 14.07 -12.08
CA ALA A 287 -12.58 13.05 -11.67
C ALA A 287 -11.32 13.13 -12.52
N LYS A 288 -10.18 12.79 -11.91
CA LYS A 288 -8.87 12.71 -12.53
C LYS A 288 -8.31 11.32 -12.32
N VAL A 289 -7.78 10.73 -13.39
CA VAL A 289 -7.07 9.44 -13.30
C VAL A 289 -5.66 9.64 -12.71
N SER A 290 -5.01 10.80 -12.95
CA SER A 290 -3.73 11.16 -12.31
C SER A 290 -3.79 11.16 -10.78
N ALA A 291 -4.95 11.52 -10.23
CA ALA A 291 -5.19 11.52 -8.79
C ALA A 291 -5.15 10.11 -8.17
N HIS A 292 -5.22 9.05 -8.98
CA HIS A 292 -5.17 7.66 -8.52
C HIS A 292 -3.74 7.13 -8.26
N THR A 293 -2.70 7.89 -8.62
CA THR A 293 -1.33 7.36 -8.58
C THR A 293 -0.84 7.21 -7.13
N PRO A 294 -0.23 6.08 -6.75
CA PRO A 294 0.20 5.83 -5.37
C PRO A 294 1.27 6.82 -4.90
N GLY A 295 2.10 7.35 -5.80
CA GLY A 295 3.08 8.39 -5.45
C GLY A 295 2.43 9.69 -4.96
N VAL A 296 1.29 10.09 -5.55
CA VAL A 296 0.56 11.29 -5.10
C VAL A 296 -0.01 11.09 -3.70
N TYR A 297 -0.63 9.94 -3.43
CA TYR A 297 -1.10 9.58 -2.09
C TYR A 297 0.03 9.62 -1.07
N LEU A 298 1.15 8.99 -1.39
CA LEU A 298 2.31 8.90 -0.50
C LEU A 298 2.84 10.29 -0.12
N GLN A 299 2.98 11.18 -1.10
CA GLN A 299 3.48 12.54 -0.90
C GLN A 299 2.50 13.41 -0.10
N ARG A 300 1.19 13.32 -0.39
CA ARG A 300 0.17 14.06 0.37
C ARG A 300 0.08 13.58 1.82
N LEU A 301 0.18 12.27 2.06
CA LEU A 301 0.21 11.69 3.41
C LEU A 301 1.47 12.06 4.18
N TYR A 302 2.63 12.09 3.51
CA TYR A 302 3.86 12.60 4.12
C TYR A 302 3.72 14.06 4.57
N GLY A 303 3.02 14.88 3.78
CA GLY A 303 2.65 16.24 4.17
C GLY A 303 1.86 16.33 5.48
N GLN A 304 1.07 15.30 5.80
CA GLN A 304 0.29 15.21 7.05
C GLN A 304 1.10 14.68 8.24
N VAL A 305 2.31 14.14 8.02
CA VAL A 305 3.19 13.75 9.13
C VAL A 305 3.64 15.02 9.85
N PRO A 306 3.40 15.14 11.18
CA PRO A 306 3.82 16.29 11.95
C PRO A 306 5.31 16.59 11.72
N PRO A 307 5.71 17.86 11.52
CA PRO A 307 7.10 18.21 11.22
C PRO A 307 8.13 17.57 12.16
N GLU A 308 7.82 17.51 13.46
CA GLU A 308 8.64 16.93 14.51
C GLU A 308 8.79 15.41 14.42
N LEU A 309 7.92 14.72 13.68
CA LEU A 309 7.97 13.27 13.45
C LEU A 309 8.54 12.90 12.08
N ARG A 310 8.86 13.86 11.20
CA ARG A 310 9.30 13.55 9.84
C ARG A 310 10.64 12.81 9.79
N GLU A 311 11.54 13.07 10.72
CA GLU A 311 12.83 12.37 10.81
C GLU A 311 12.66 10.91 11.30
N THR A 312 11.53 10.61 11.95
CA THR A 312 11.21 9.26 12.47
C THR A 312 10.63 8.33 11.42
N VAL A 313 10.34 8.83 10.22
CA VAL A 313 9.82 8.06 9.10
C VAL A 313 10.70 8.22 7.86
N PRO A 314 10.74 7.23 6.95
CA PRO A 314 11.51 7.35 5.72
C PRO A 314 10.93 8.47 4.86
N ALA A 315 11.77 9.27 4.21
CA ALA A 315 11.29 10.24 3.23
C ALA A 315 10.67 9.52 2.01
N PRO A 316 9.61 10.06 1.40
CA PRO A 316 9.01 9.43 0.22
C PRO A 316 9.98 9.52 -0.96
N PRO A 317 10.01 8.52 -1.86
CA PRO A 317 10.82 8.59 -3.07
C PRO A 317 10.40 9.80 -3.92
N ALA A 318 11.39 10.44 -4.57
CA ALA A 318 11.13 11.50 -5.53
C ALA A 318 10.28 10.97 -6.71
N PHE A 319 9.43 11.81 -7.29
CA PHE A 319 8.77 11.47 -8.54
C PHE A 319 9.83 11.28 -9.63
N GLU A 320 9.70 10.22 -10.44
CA GLU A 320 10.64 9.90 -11.52
C GLU A 320 10.83 11.05 -12.55
N SER A 321 9.91 12.01 -12.61
CA SER A 321 9.99 13.19 -13.48
C SER A 321 10.71 14.41 -12.87
N GLY A 322 11.15 14.35 -11.61
CA GLY A 322 11.72 15.50 -10.90
C GLY A 322 10.74 16.66 -10.68
N LYS A 323 9.46 16.49 -11.03
CA LYS A 323 8.38 17.46 -10.85
C LYS A 323 7.25 16.80 -10.06
N GLY A 324 6.59 17.61 -9.23
CA GLY A 324 5.58 17.16 -8.27
C GLY A 324 4.30 16.59 -8.91
N PRO A 325 3.27 16.34 -8.09
CA PRO A 325 2.04 15.62 -8.46
C PRO A 325 1.14 16.30 -9.51
N GLU A 326 1.51 17.49 -10.00
CA GLU A 326 0.77 18.31 -10.96
C GLU A 326 1.42 18.36 -12.35
N ASP A 327 2.10 17.28 -12.77
CA ASP A 327 2.78 17.23 -14.06
C ASP A 327 1.82 17.56 -15.23
N PRO A 328 2.03 18.70 -15.93
CA PRO A 328 1.17 19.14 -17.01
C PRO A 328 1.22 18.22 -18.25
N GLU A 329 2.28 17.42 -18.42
CA GLU A 329 2.39 16.47 -19.54
C GLU A 329 1.52 15.24 -19.29
N LEU A 330 1.52 14.71 -18.06
CA LEU A 330 0.57 13.69 -17.62
C LEU A 330 -0.86 14.22 -17.77
N GLU A 331 -1.16 15.42 -17.27
CA GLU A 331 -2.50 16.01 -17.38
C GLU A 331 -2.94 16.25 -18.84
N ARG A 332 -2.02 16.61 -19.75
CA ARG A 332 -2.31 16.68 -21.20
C ARG A 332 -2.56 15.33 -21.85
N GLU A 333 -1.87 14.27 -21.45
CA GLU A 333 -2.19 12.91 -21.90
C GLU A 333 -3.57 12.46 -21.39
N PHE A 334 -3.93 12.82 -20.14
CA PHE A 334 -5.25 12.56 -19.56
C PHE A 334 -6.36 13.38 -20.24
N SER A 335 -6.13 14.66 -20.55
CA SER A 335 -7.14 15.58 -21.08
C SER A 335 -7.44 15.36 -22.57
N LYS A 336 -6.55 14.69 -23.32
CA LYS A 336 -6.75 14.33 -24.73
C LYS A 336 -7.90 13.32 -24.93
N LYS A 337 -8.33 12.62 -23.89
CA LYS A 337 -9.56 11.83 -23.88
C LYS A 337 -10.56 12.50 -22.95
N ARG A 338 -11.45 13.34 -23.52
CA ARG A 338 -12.60 13.90 -22.80
C ARG A 338 -13.41 12.75 -22.22
N ILE A 339 -13.43 12.61 -20.91
CA ILE A 339 -14.36 11.69 -20.26
C ILE A 339 -15.09 12.46 -19.18
N SER A 340 -16.38 12.63 -19.41
CA SER A 340 -17.29 13.19 -18.43
C SER A 340 -17.68 12.08 -17.45
N ILE A 341 -17.69 12.38 -16.15
CA ILE A 341 -18.34 11.51 -15.14
C ILE A 341 -19.80 11.19 -15.53
N ILE A 342 -20.44 12.08 -16.29
CA ILE A 342 -21.82 11.96 -16.76
C ILE A 342 -21.98 10.83 -17.80
N ASP A 343 -20.91 10.47 -18.51
CA ASP A 343 -20.94 9.42 -19.55
C ASP A 343 -20.97 8.00 -18.94
N PHE A 344 -20.61 7.85 -17.67
CA PHE A 344 -20.66 6.57 -16.98
C PHE A 344 -22.02 6.23 -16.34
N GLY A 345 -23.05 7.06 -16.59
CA GLY A 345 -24.37 6.97 -15.96
C GLY A 345 -25.56 7.06 -16.91
N LYS A 346 -25.34 7.04 -18.23
CA LYS A 346 -26.41 6.88 -19.22
C LYS A 346 -26.31 5.47 -19.81
N PRO A 347 -27.40 4.69 -19.88
CA PRO A 347 -27.40 3.54 -20.78
C PRO A 347 -27.12 4.05 -22.19
N ASP A 348 -26.27 3.33 -22.94
CA ASP A 348 -26.24 3.50 -24.40
C ASP A 348 -27.66 3.26 -24.90
N ILE A 349 -28.18 4.22 -25.68
CA ILE A 349 -29.54 4.13 -26.27
C ILE A 349 -29.54 3.21 -27.50
N GLU A 350 -28.39 2.74 -27.96
CA GLU A 350 -28.29 1.83 -29.09
C GLU A 350 -27.25 0.74 -28.81
N ASP A 351 -27.73 -0.38 -28.28
CA ASP A 351 -27.43 -1.76 -28.72
C ASP A 351 -28.35 -2.77 -28.00
#